data_AF-A0A9D8GT35-F1
#
_entry.id   AF-A0A9D8GT35-F1
#
_cell.length_a   1.000
_cell.length_b   1.000
_cell.length_c   1.000
_cell.angle_alpha   90.00
_cell.angle_beta   90.00
_cell.angle_gamma   90.00
#
_symmetry.space_group_name_H-M   'P 1'
#
loop_
_entity.id
_entity.type
_entity.pdbx_description
1 polymer ?
#
loop_
_entity_poly.entity_id
_entity_poly.type
_entity_poly.pdbx_seq_one_letter_code
_entity_poly.pdbx_strand_id
1 'polypeptide(L)'
;MQLRLKHFAAGAALLAVAAAAAAATAGPVENLERERAIMLATLLDPNLAPGDRQAKVETAKARLADLERIVLRDSSLAGRNTPAVRRVFENYDLSFLVHAALEKNMAVVDVWFEQMGLTSANVLAARKGRK
;
A
#
# COMPACT_ATOMS: atom_id res chain seq x y z
N MET A 1 -19.73 -52.37 -14.46
CA MET A 1 -19.72 -51.77 -13.10
C MET A 1 -18.53 -50.81 -12.87
N GLN A 2 -18.12 -50.02 -13.89
CA GLN A 2 -16.93 -49.13 -13.81
C GLN A 2 -17.28 -47.63 -13.99
N LEU A 3 -18.53 -47.31 -14.36
CA LEU A 3 -18.92 -45.96 -14.75
C LEU A 3 -19.37 -45.09 -13.56
N ARG A 4 -19.77 -45.67 -12.43
CA ARG A 4 -20.23 -44.91 -11.25
C ARG A 4 -19.10 -44.43 -10.33
N LEU A 5 -17.92 -45.03 -10.39
CA LEU A 5 -16.79 -44.68 -9.51
C LEU A 5 -16.06 -43.40 -9.95
N LYS A 6 -16.01 -43.12 -11.27
CA LYS A 6 -15.36 -41.92 -11.83
C LYS A 6 -16.11 -40.62 -11.52
N HIS A 7 -17.45 -40.67 -11.44
CA HIS A 7 -18.28 -39.52 -11.11
C HIS A 7 -18.20 -39.15 -9.62
N PHE A 8 -18.00 -40.13 -8.74
CA PHE A 8 -17.76 -39.88 -7.30
C PHE A 8 -16.40 -39.25 -7.04
N ALA A 9 -15.35 -39.69 -7.75
CA ALA A 9 -14.01 -39.08 -7.64
C ALA A 9 -13.98 -37.62 -8.16
N ALA A 10 -14.70 -37.33 -9.25
CA ALA A 10 -14.80 -35.97 -9.79
C ALA A 10 -15.59 -35.02 -8.87
N GLY A 11 -16.65 -35.50 -8.20
CA GLY A 11 -17.43 -34.70 -7.25
C GLY A 11 -16.67 -34.37 -5.97
N ALA A 12 -15.85 -35.29 -5.45
CA ALA A 12 -15.02 -35.06 -4.27
C ALA A 12 -13.88 -34.06 -4.52
N ALA A 13 -13.30 -34.05 -5.73
CA ALA A 13 -12.24 -33.10 -6.10
C ALA A 13 -12.77 -31.65 -6.23
N LEU A 14 -14.00 -31.46 -6.70
CA LEU A 14 -14.62 -30.13 -6.80
C LEU A 14 -14.99 -29.53 -5.43
N LEU A 15 -15.38 -30.36 -4.45
CA LEU A 15 -15.67 -29.92 -3.09
C LEU A 15 -14.41 -29.54 -2.29
N ALA A 16 -13.27 -30.18 -2.56
CA ALA A 16 -12.00 -29.86 -1.89
C ALA A 16 -11.41 -28.51 -2.33
N VAL A 17 -11.66 -28.08 -3.57
CA VAL A 17 -11.17 -26.78 -4.08
C VAL A 17 -11.97 -25.59 -3.51
N ALA A 18 -13.25 -25.78 -3.20
CA ALA A 18 -14.09 -24.73 -2.61
C ALA A 18 -13.71 -24.39 -1.15
N ALA A 19 -13.13 -25.34 -0.40
CA ALA A 19 -12.73 -25.14 0.98
C ALA A 19 -11.39 -24.38 1.15
N ALA A 20 -10.61 -24.22 0.06
CA ALA A 20 -9.31 -23.55 0.09
C ALA A 20 -9.38 -22.03 -0.14
N ALA A 21 -10.56 -21.47 -0.42
CA ALA A 21 -10.77 -20.04 -0.54
C ALA A 21 -10.94 -19.39 0.84
N ALA A 22 -9.97 -19.57 1.74
CA ALA A 22 -9.87 -18.70 2.90
C ALA A 22 -9.57 -17.29 2.38
N ALA A 23 -10.56 -16.40 2.44
CA ALA A 23 -10.37 -14.99 2.10
C ALA A 23 -9.22 -14.46 2.95
N ALA A 24 -8.11 -14.09 2.30
CA ALA A 24 -6.99 -13.46 2.97
C ALA A 24 -7.50 -12.13 3.56
N THR A 25 -7.71 -12.10 4.87
CA THR A 25 -8.10 -10.89 5.60
C THR A 25 -6.88 -9.98 5.71
N ALA A 26 -6.89 -8.89 4.95
CA ALA A 26 -5.87 -7.85 5.05
C ALA A 26 -6.01 -7.14 6.41
N GLY A 27 -4.91 -7.09 7.17
CA GLY A 27 -4.85 -6.37 8.42
C GLY A 27 -4.72 -4.85 8.20
N PRO A 28 -4.71 -4.07 9.29
CA PRO A 28 -4.63 -2.61 9.22
C PRO A 28 -3.40 -2.11 8.45
N VAL A 29 -2.24 -2.75 8.65
CA VAL A 29 -0.99 -2.42 7.95
C VAL A 29 -1.08 -2.71 6.46
N GLU A 30 -1.64 -3.85 6.07
CA GLU A 30 -1.79 -4.22 4.66
C GLU A 30 -2.77 -3.29 3.94
N ASN A 31 -3.81 -2.83 4.63
CA ASN A 31 -4.76 -1.85 4.10
C ASN A 31 -4.12 -0.47 3.93
N LEU A 32 -3.33 -0.02 4.92
CA LEU A 32 -2.55 1.22 4.85
C LEU A 32 -1.62 1.23 3.63
N GLU A 33 -0.80 0.19 3.49
CA GLU A 33 0.17 0.09 2.41
C GLU A 33 -0.50 0.03 1.02
N ARG A 34 -1.67 -0.61 0.93
CA ARG A 34 -2.49 -0.64 -0.28
C ARG A 34 -3.01 0.75 -0.67
N GLU A 35 -3.61 1.48 0.26
CA GLU A 35 -4.13 2.83 -0.04
C GLU A 35 -2.98 3.79 -0.38
N ARG A 36 -1.84 3.68 0.32
CA ARG A 36 -0.64 4.45 -0.02
C ARG A 36 -0.20 4.19 -1.46
N ALA A 37 -0.15 2.92 -1.88
CA ALA A 37 0.20 2.55 -3.24
C ALA A 37 -0.79 3.13 -4.27
N ILE A 38 -2.10 3.11 -3.98
CA ILE A 38 -3.14 3.71 -4.83
C ILE A 38 -2.95 5.22 -4.96
N MET A 39 -2.68 5.92 -3.85
CA MET A 39 -2.42 7.35 -3.86
C MET A 39 -1.21 7.71 -4.71
N LEU A 40 -0.09 7.00 -4.54
CA LEU A 40 1.13 7.22 -5.31
C LEU A 40 0.94 6.88 -6.80
N ALA A 41 0.25 5.78 -7.11
CA ALA A 41 -0.08 5.43 -8.49
C ALA A 41 -0.91 6.53 -9.16
N THR A 42 -1.88 7.09 -8.42
CA THR A 42 -2.70 8.20 -8.90
C THR A 42 -1.87 9.47 -9.13
N LEU A 43 -0.98 9.81 -8.20
CA LEU A 43 -0.07 10.94 -8.31
C LEU A 43 0.80 10.85 -9.56
N LEU A 44 1.26 9.64 -9.90
CA LEU A 44 2.23 9.39 -10.98
C LEU A 44 1.60 8.98 -12.33
N ASP A 45 0.28 8.80 -12.41
CA ASP A 45 -0.39 8.33 -13.66
C ASP A 45 -0.32 9.40 -14.76
N PRO A 46 0.43 9.21 -15.86
CA PRO A 46 0.57 10.23 -16.90
C PRO A 46 -0.74 10.50 -17.68
N ASN A 47 -1.74 9.61 -17.59
CA ASN A 47 -2.97 9.69 -18.37
C ASN A 47 -4.08 10.50 -17.68
N LEU A 48 -3.89 10.90 -16.41
CA LEU A 48 -4.85 11.72 -15.69
C LEU A 48 -4.67 13.22 -15.98
N ALA A 49 -5.78 13.87 -16.34
CA ALA A 49 -5.83 15.32 -16.39
C ALA A 49 -5.51 15.92 -14.99
N PRO A 50 -4.85 17.09 -14.92
CA PRO A 50 -4.43 17.67 -13.63
C PRO A 50 -5.57 17.84 -12.60
N GLY A 51 -6.75 18.28 -13.05
CA GLY A 51 -7.92 18.44 -12.17
C GLY A 51 -8.43 17.11 -11.60
N ASP A 52 -8.55 16.08 -12.45
CA ASP A 52 -9.00 14.75 -12.05
C ASP A 52 -7.98 14.08 -11.12
N ARG A 53 -6.68 14.28 -11.38
CA ARG A 53 -5.60 13.82 -10.50
C ARG A 53 -5.75 14.44 -9.12
N GLN A 54 -5.91 15.76 -9.04
CA GLN A 54 -6.05 16.45 -7.76
C GLN A 54 -7.26 15.94 -6.97
N ALA A 55 -8.43 15.82 -7.61
CA ALA A 55 -9.64 15.34 -6.97
C ALA A 55 -9.49 13.90 -6.42
N LYS A 56 -8.86 13.01 -7.19
CA LYS A 56 -8.60 11.63 -6.76
C LYS A 56 -7.57 11.56 -5.65
N VAL A 57 -6.52 12.38 -5.71
CA VAL A 57 -5.48 12.45 -4.68
C VAL A 57 -6.05 12.96 -3.36
N GLU A 58 -6.87 14.01 -3.35
CA GLU A 58 -7.50 14.50 -2.12
C GLU A 58 -8.42 13.43 -1.49
N THR A 59 -9.15 12.70 -2.32
CA THR A 59 -9.97 11.57 -1.86
C THR A 59 -9.11 10.47 -1.22
N ALA A 60 -8.02 10.08 -1.88
CA ALA A 60 -7.10 9.06 -1.38
C ALA A 60 -6.37 9.52 -0.11
N LYS A 61 -5.97 10.80 -0.04
CA LYS A 61 -5.33 11.42 1.12
C LYS A 61 -6.20 11.34 2.37
N ALA A 62 -7.50 11.63 2.25
CA ALA A 62 -8.43 11.52 3.38
C ALA A 62 -8.52 10.08 3.91
N ARG A 63 -8.66 9.10 3.00
CA ARG A 63 -8.69 7.68 3.37
C ARG A 63 -7.38 7.22 4.00
N LEU A 64 -6.26 7.65 3.43
CA LEU A 64 -4.93 7.32 3.92
C LEU A 64 -4.74 7.86 5.34
N ALA A 65 -5.14 9.10 5.61
CA ALA A 65 -5.07 9.68 6.95
C ALA A 65 -5.87 8.88 8.00
N ASP A 66 -7.04 8.36 7.62
CA ASP A 66 -7.84 7.51 8.51
C ASP A 66 -7.16 6.16 8.75
N LEU A 67 -6.59 5.53 7.73
CA LEU A 67 -5.83 4.28 7.86
C LEU A 67 -4.56 4.46 8.70
N GLU A 68 -3.84 5.56 8.52
CA GLU A 68 -2.69 5.93 9.34
C GLU A 68 -3.11 6.02 10.82
N ARG A 69 -4.21 6.72 11.10
CA ARG A 69 -4.74 6.84 12.45
C ARG A 69 -5.14 5.48 13.04
N ILE A 70 -5.72 4.59 12.24
CA ILE A 70 -6.06 3.23 12.68
C ILE A 70 -4.79 2.47 13.04
N VAL A 71 -3.77 2.46 12.17
CA VAL A 71 -2.51 1.75 12.41
C VAL A 71 -1.77 2.30 13.63
N LEU A 72 -1.69 3.62 13.78
CA LEU A 72 -1.01 4.25 14.94
C LEU A 72 -1.72 3.98 16.27
N ARG A 73 -3.03 3.73 16.25
CA ARG A 73 -3.84 3.47 17.46
C ARG A 73 -4.10 1.99 17.72
N ASP A 74 -3.71 1.11 16.81
CA ASP A 74 -3.96 -0.31 16.94
C ASP A 74 -2.98 -0.94 17.96
N SER A 75 -3.49 -1.18 19.16
CA SER A 75 -2.74 -1.80 20.24
C SER A 75 -2.34 -3.25 19.94
N SER A 76 -2.99 -3.93 18.99
CA SER A 76 -2.64 -5.29 18.59
C SER A 76 -1.33 -5.37 17.80
N LEU A 77 -0.83 -4.23 17.31
CA LEU A 77 0.46 -4.14 16.63
C LEU A 77 1.64 -4.03 17.62
N ALA A 78 1.37 -3.66 18.87
CA ALA A 78 2.40 -3.58 19.90
C ALA A 78 2.98 -4.96 20.20
N GLY A 79 4.30 -5.11 20.02
CA GLY A 79 5.00 -6.40 20.18
C GLY A 79 4.83 -7.38 19.01
N ARG A 80 4.07 -7.03 17.97
CA ARG A 80 3.90 -7.86 16.77
C ARG A 80 5.08 -7.64 15.80
N ASN A 81 5.97 -8.62 15.70
CA ASN A 81 7.18 -8.53 14.88
C ASN A 81 7.03 -9.16 13.48
N THR A 82 5.92 -8.92 12.79
CA THR A 82 5.83 -9.35 11.39
C THR A 82 6.67 -8.42 10.51
N PRO A 83 7.26 -8.92 9.40
CA PRO A 83 8.07 -8.09 8.51
C PRO A 83 7.34 -6.85 7.99
N ALA A 84 6.02 -6.93 7.79
CA ALA A 84 5.19 -5.82 7.35
C ALA A 84 5.10 -4.71 8.42
N VAL A 85 4.78 -5.09 9.66
CA VAL A 85 4.71 -4.15 10.80
C VAL A 85 6.08 -3.51 11.03
N ARG A 86 7.14 -4.32 11.02
CA ARG A 86 8.50 -3.82 11.21
C ARG A 86 8.87 -2.77 10.15
N ARG A 87 8.60 -3.06 8.87
CA ARG A 87 8.91 -2.14 7.77
C ARG A 87 8.16 -0.81 7.89
N VAL A 88 6.88 -0.84 8.27
CA VAL A 88 6.05 0.36 8.43
C VAL A 88 6.63 1.29 9.50
N PHE A 89 7.01 0.74 10.65
CA PHE A 89 7.56 1.55 11.74
C PHE A 89 9.04 1.90 11.56
N GLU A 90 9.83 1.08 10.86
CA GLU A 90 11.21 1.40 10.45
C GLU A 90 11.26 2.58 9.45
N ASN A 91 10.23 2.73 8.61
CA ASN A 91 10.17 3.76 7.57
C ASN A 91 8.98 4.70 7.82
N TYR A 92 8.92 5.28 9.03
CA TYR A 92 7.77 6.04 9.51
C TYR A 92 7.30 7.11 8.52
N ASP A 93 8.18 8.02 8.10
CA ASP A 93 7.84 9.11 7.19
C ASP A 93 7.31 8.62 5.83
N LEU A 94 7.77 7.46 5.36
CA LEU A 94 7.32 6.85 4.11
C LEU A 94 5.99 6.11 4.26
N SER A 95 5.71 5.52 5.42
CA SER A 95 4.47 4.76 5.65
C SER A 95 3.32 5.61 6.16
N PHE A 96 3.62 6.68 6.89
CA PHE A 96 2.65 7.65 7.41
C PHE A 96 2.80 9.00 6.69
N LEU A 97 2.70 8.99 5.36
CA LEU A 97 2.97 10.14 4.50
C LEU A 97 2.12 11.36 4.85
N VAL A 98 0.84 11.19 5.22
CA VAL A 98 -0.04 12.32 5.53
C VAL A 98 0.35 12.94 6.87
N HIS A 99 0.62 12.12 7.89
CA HIS A 99 1.18 12.62 9.16
C HIS A 99 2.50 13.34 8.95
N ALA A 100 3.47 12.72 8.27
CA ALA A 100 4.78 13.32 8.01
C ALA A 100 4.68 14.63 7.24
N ALA A 101 3.75 14.73 6.27
CA ALA A 101 3.47 15.97 5.54
C ALA A 101 2.94 17.09 6.46
N LEU A 102 2.06 16.75 7.40
CA LEU A 102 1.54 17.72 8.38
C LEU A 102 2.62 18.15 9.36
N GLU A 103 3.44 17.23 9.87
CA GLU A 103 4.53 17.52 10.81
C GLU A 103 5.59 18.43 10.18
N LYS A 104 5.91 18.20 8.90
CA LYS A 104 6.92 18.97 8.15
C LYS A 104 6.35 20.22 7.47
N ASN A 105 5.03 20.41 7.50
CA ASN A 105 4.32 21.47 6.77
C ASN A 105 4.66 21.48 5.26
N MET A 106 4.66 20.30 4.64
CA MET A 106 4.99 20.07 3.24
C MET A 106 3.82 19.41 2.50
N ALA A 107 3.82 19.48 1.16
CA ALA A 107 2.88 18.66 0.41
C ALA A 107 3.25 17.18 0.56
N VAL A 108 2.24 16.30 0.53
CA VAL A 108 2.43 14.83 0.66
C VAL A 108 3.42 14.29 -0.38
N VAL A 109 3.36 14.82 -1.60
CA VAL A 109 4.25 14.42 -2.69
C VAL A 109 5.69 14.87 -2.44
N ASP A 110 5.90 16.03 -1.81
CA ASP A 110 7.23 16.56 -1.51
C ASP A 110 7.91 15.71 -0.43
N VAL A 111 7.16 15.31 0.60
CA VAL A 111 7.67 14.36 1.61
C VAL A 111 8.06 13.05 0.96
N TRP A 112 7.22 12.51 0.07
CA TRP A 112 7.56 11.28 -0.64
C TRP A 112 8.84 11.44 -1.47
N PHE A 113 8.99 12.54 -2.22
CA PHE A 113 10.21 12.81 -2.98
C PHE A 113 11.44 12.95 -2.08
N GLU A 114 11.34 13.68 -0.98
CA GLU A 114 12.44 13.85 -0.03
C GLU A 114 12.90 12.50 0.52
N GLN A 115 11.97 11.65 0.94
CA GLN A 115 12.27 10.31 1.47
C GLN A 115 12.86 9.38 0.40
N MET A 116 12.48 9.55 -0.86
CA MET A 116 13.09 8.83 -1.99
C MET A 116 14.46 9.41 -2.40
N GLY A 117 14.93 10.47 -1.74
CA GLY A 117 16.17 11.17 -2.08
C GLY A 117 16.07 12.01 -3.37
N LEU A 118 14.87 12.29 -3.86
CA LEU A 118 14.59 13.07 -5.05
C LEU A 118 14.47 14.57 -4.70
N THR A 119 15.53 15.12 -4.10
CA THR A 119 15.61 16.56 -3.80
C THR A 119 16.21 17.32 -4.98
N SER A 120 15.90 18.62 -5.09
CA SER A 120 16.50 19.49 -6.11
C SER A 120 18.04 19.44 -6.06
N ALA A 121 18.63 19.39 -4.87
CA ALA A 121 20.08 19.27 -4.70
C ALA A 121 20.62 17.97 -5.31
N ASN A 122 19.96 16.83 -5.04
CA ASN A 122 20.38 15.53 -5.57
C ASN A 122 20.18 15.44 -7.08
N VAL A 123 19.09 16.01 -7.62
CA VAL A 123 18.83 16.05 -9.06
C VAL A 123 19.86 16.93 -9.79
N LEU A 124 20.24 18.08 -9.24
CA LEU A 124 21.24 18.97 -9.84
C LEU A 124 22.68 18.42 -9.69
N ALA A 125 22.96 17.71 -8.60
CA ALA A 125 24.23 17.02 -8.40
C ALA A 125 24.37 15.75 -9.27
N ALA A 126 23.25 15.14 -9.68
CA ALA A 126 23.25 13.95 -10.50
C ALA A 126 24.02 14.17 -11.80
N ARG A 127 24.92 13.25 -12.12
CA ARG A 127 25.66 13.21 -13.39
C ARG A 127 25.10 12.07 -14.22
N LYS A 128 24.84 12.33 -15.51
CA LYS A 128 24.48 11.27 -16.46
C LYS A 128 25.65 10.29 -16.57
N GLY A 129 25.49 9.10 -16.01
CA GLY A 129 26.43 8.00 -16.23
C GLY A 129 26.45 7.64 -17.72
N ARG A 130 27.64 7.64 -18.34
CA ARG A 130 27.83 7.11 -19.69
C ARG A 130 27.66 5.58 -19.59
N LYS A 131 26.57 5.05 -20.15
CA LYS A 131 26.50 3.64 -20.56
C LYS A 131 26.68 3.59 -22.05
#